data_AF-A0A6V7X8Y0-F1
#
_entry.id   AF-A0A6V7X8Y0-F1
#
_cell.length_a   1.000
_cell.length_b   1.000
_cell.length_c   1.000
_cell.angle_alpha   90.00
_cell.angle_beta   90.00
_cell.angle_gamma   90.00
#
_symmetry.space_group_name_H-M   'P 1'
#
loop_
_entity.id
_entity.type
_entity.pdbx_description
1 polymer ?
#
loop_
_entity_poly.entity_id
_entity_poly.type
_entity_poly.pdbx_seq_one_letter_code
_entity_poly.pdbx_strand_id
1 'polypeptide(L)'
;MLRVCVNSLLVILLAIWTSLNCVMSEGRSYVDVGYGRHLLVGDRIASLNEARHIANNNEDLQDYKGTENACDVKFDDNGDIVLNYNSVRETGCAIDLIAKFDFMFEFKAILSNDNKEIKECLQPMTTDGFNANLVPFAYSIGFERFEELKEGPYDGEDISCHKKDECIKSGGECLRPGGLEFGWAYDGDKVHASMQSVGEPVVCQCPLKDDHVNNLKSEIDVHVDDGLFWFHIENFERSCYFSSSGCDFVCLRRLDEIVEEKGLIKPITWRLDNRIYEDFAFNELLVFYLLPQKASFQRDGNNIKRNSSLDGPNCKIEIKFVSLSNYTFKFKIYLRVDRNIGF
;
A
#
# COMPACT_ATOMS: atom_id res chain seq x y z
N MET A 1 -10.48 -38.43 66.53
CA MET A 1 -10.99 -38.79 65.18
C MET A 1 -11.35 -37.48 64.48
N LEU A 2 -11.05 -37.35 63.17
CA LEU A 2 -11.09 -36.12 62.36
C LEU A 2 -10.03 -35.07 62.65
N ARG A 3 -8.81 -35.30 62.14
CA ARG A 3 -7.84 -34.22 61.90
C ARG A 3 -6.88 -34.55 60.75
N VAL A 4 -7.38 -35.18 59.70
CA VAL A 4 -6.59 -35.46 58.48
C VAL A 4 -7.55 -35.46 57.30
N CYS A 5 -7.96 -34.27 56.84
CA CYS A 5 -8.66 -34.11 55.55
C CYS A 5 -8.65 -32.67 55.00
N VAL A 6 -8.09 -31.69 55.72
CA VAL A 6 -8.09 -30.29 55.23
C VAL A 6 -6.89 -30.02 54.30
N ASN A 7 -5.75 -30.67 54.52
CA ASN A 7 -4.55 -30.41 53.72
C ASN A 7 -4.61 -31.03 52.30
N SER A 8 -5.31 -32.15 52.11
CA SER A 8 -5.41 -32.79 50.79
C SER A 8 -6.35 -32.02 49.84
N LEU A 9 -7.40 -31.38 50.36
CA LEU A 9 -8.32 -30.59 49.54
C LEU A 9 -7.67 -29.28 49.05
N LEU A 10 -6.82 -28.66 49.89
CA LEU A 10 -6.09 -27.44 49.54
C LEU A 10 -5.06 -27.67 48.43
N VAL A 11 -4.36 -28.81 48.46
CA VAL A 11 -3.37 -29.19 47.43
C VAL A 11 -4.05 -29.50 46.10
N ILE A 12 -5.23 -30.13 46.12
CA ILE A 12 -6.01 -30.39 44.90
C ILE A 12 -6.55 -29.08 44.32
N LEU A 13 -7.05 -28.15 45.15
CA LEU A 13 -7.49 -26.82 44.69
C LEU A 13 -6.34 -25.98 44.13
N LEU A 14 -5.13 -26.04 44.71
CA LEU A 14 -3.94 -25.38 44.17
C LEU A 14 -3.47 -25.99 42.84
N ALA A 15 -3.54 -27.32 42.69
CA ALA A 15 -3.22 -27.99 41.43
C ALA A 15 -4.26 -27.73 40.33
N ILE A 16 -5.54 -27.56 40.70
CA ILE A 16 -6.60 -27.12 39.79
C ILE A 16 -6.39 -25.64 39.40
N TRP A 17 -5.95 -24.79 40.34
CA TRP A 17 -5.67 -23.37 40.03
C TRP A 17 -4.44 -23.18 39.13
N THR A 18 -3.39 -24.01 39.26
CA THR A 18 -2.24 -23.98 38.35
C THR A 18 -2.49 -24.66 37.01
N SER A 19 -3.49 -25.54 36.89
CA SER A 19 -3.90 -26.13 35.60
C SER A 19 -5.01 -25.35 34.88
N LEU A 20 -5.73 -24.46 35.58
CA LEU A 20 -6.60 -23.44 34.99
C LEU A 20 -5.85 -22.16 34.57
N ASN A 21 -4.60 -21.99 35.03
CA ASN A 21 -3.61 -21.19 34.31
C ASN A 21 -3.06 -22.00 33.11
N CYS A 22 -3.98 -22.54 32.30
CA CYS A 22 -3.71 -22.65 30.87
C CYS A 22 -3.29 -21.25 30.48
N VAL A 23 -2.01 -21.11 30.14
CA VAL A 23 -1.40 -19.88 29.66
C VAL A 23 -2.36 -19.31 28.62
N MET A 24 -3.18 -18.35 29.04
CA MET A 24 -3.79 -17.41 28.13
C MET A 24 -2.59 -16.70 27.56
N SER A 25 -2.10 -17.25 26.44
CA SER A 25 -1.15 -16.59 25.57
C SER A 25 -1.65 -15.15 25.46
N GLU A 26 -0.95 -14.22 26.09
CA GLU A 26 -1.19 -12.80 25.94
C GLU A 26 -1.39 -12.52 24.45
N GLY A 27 -2.48 -11.81 24.15
CA GLY A 27 -3.17 -11.80 22.86
C GLY A 27 -2.24 -11.57 21.68
N ARG A 28 -1.86 -12.65 21.00
CA ARG A 28 -1.32 -12.54 19.66
C ARG A 28 -2.49 -12.20 18.76
N SER A 29 -2.54 -10.96 18.28
CA SER A 29 -3.45 -10.56 17.21
C SER A 29 -3.14 -11.39 15.98
N TYR A 30 -4.17 -11.99 15.38
CA TYR A 30 -4.09 -12.71 14.12
C TYR A 30 -4.69 -11.81 13.05
N VAL A 31 -3.93 -11.58 11.98
CA VAL A 31 -4.36 -10.70 10.88
C VAL A 31 -4.10 -11.41 9.56
N ASP A 32 -5.11 -11.48 8.69
CA ASP A 32 -4.89 -11.92 7.32
C ASP A 32 -4.29 -10.78 6.50
N VAL A 33 -3.29 -11.06 5.69
CA VAL A 33 -2.61 -10.07 4.83
C VAL A 33 -2.52 -10.57 3.40
N GLY A 34 -2.50 -9.65 2.44
CA GLY A 34 -2.22 -9.99 1.05
C GLY A 34 -3.37 -10.63 0.30
N TYR A 35 -3.11 -10.82 -0.99
CA TYR A 35 -4.00 -11.53 -1.89
C TYR A 35 -4.19 -12.98 -1.41
N GLY A 36 -3.10 -13.64 -1.04
CA GLY A 36 -3.06 -15.03 -0.58
C GLY A 36 -3.61 -15.28 0.80
N ARG A 37 -4.17 -14.25 1.47
CA ARG A 37 -4.74 -14.32 2.81
C ARG A 37 -3.79 -14.92 3.83
N HIS A 38 -2.52 -14.54 3.78
CA HIS A 38 -1.50 -15.11 4.65
C HIS A 38 -1.76 -14.76 6.12
N LEU A 39 -1.53 -15.72 7.02
CA LEU A 39 -1.77 -15.51 8.45
C LEU A 39 -0.56 -14.83 9.09
N LEU A 40 -0.70 -13.56 9.46
CA LEU A 40 0.28 -12.79 10.22
C LEU A 40 0.07 -13.00 11.72
N VAL A 41 1.16 -13.32 12.44
CA VAL A 41 1.20 -13.46 13.89
C VAL A 41 2.41 -12.68 14.42
N GLY A 42 2.16 -11.52 15.03
CA GLY A 42 3.23 -10.60 15.40
C GLY A 42 3.90 -10.01 14.16
N ASP A 43 5.20 -10.29 13.97
CA ASP A 43 6.03 -9.82 12.85
C ASP A 43 6.29 -10.90 11.78
N ARG A 44 5.58 -12.04 11.85
CA ARG A 44 5.84 -13.22 11.02
C ARG A 44 4.61 -13.76 10.33
N ILE A 45 4.78 -14.20 9.10
CA ILE A 45 3.81 -15.01 8.39
C ILE A 45 3.90 -16.45 8.89
N ALA A 46 2.94 -16.81 9.74
CA ALA A 46 2.85 -18.14 10.35
C ALA A 46 2.29 -19.19 9.38
N SER A 47 1.51 -18.79 8.38
CA SER A 47 0.95 -19.69 7.37
C SER A 47 0.75 -19.00 6.03
N LEU A 48 1.18 -19.68 4.95
CA LEU A 48 0.79 -19.33 3.59
C LEU A 48 -0.54 -20.02 3.26
N ASN A 49 -1.62 -19.25 3.21
CA ASN A 49 -2.96 -19.80 3.05
C ASN A 49 -3.29 -20.12 1.59
N GLU A 50 -3.96 -19.21 0.88
CA GLU A 50 -4.53 -19.48 -0.45
C GLU A 50 -3.47 -19.47 -1.55
N ALA A 51 -2.48 -18.59 -1.41
CA ALA A 51 -1.44 -18.42 -2.41
C ALA A 51 -0.14 -19.13 -2.00
N ARG A 52 0.27 -20.13 -2.78
CA ARG A 52 1.38 -21.05 -2.44
C ARG A 52 2.34 -21.32 -3.59
N HIS A 53 1.97 -20.94 -4.80
CA HIS A 53 2.80 -21.10 -5.99
C HIS A 53 3.53 -19.80 -6.31
N ILE A 54 4.80 -19.89 -6.70
CA ILE A 54 5.63 -18.76 -7.07
C ILE A 54 5.64 -18.62 -8.59
N ALA A 55 5.09 -17.52 -9.10
CA ALA A 55 5.15 -17.19 -10.51
C ALA A 55 6.55 -16.72 -10.93
N ASN A 56 7.03 -17.21 -12.08
CA ASN A 56 8.32 -16.84 -12.68
C ASN A 56 8.17 -16.32 -14.12
N ASN A 57 6.99 -16.46 -14.73
CA ASN A 57 6.70 -16.04 -16.10
C ASN A 57 5.20 -15.69 -16.25
N ASN A 58 4.79 -15.26 -17.44
CA ASN A 58 3.40 -14.87 -17.72
C ASN A 58 2.43 -16.04 -17.79
N GLU A 59 2.91 -17.25 -18.09
CA GLU A 59 2.11 -18.48 -18.09
C GLU A 59 1.67 -18.85 -16.67
N ASP A 60 2.56 -18.69 -15.70
CA ASP A 60 2.27 -18.97 -14.29
C ASP A 60 1.11 -18.06 -13.79
N LEU A 61 1.03 -16.81 -14.28
CA LEU A 61 0.03 -15.82 -13.85
C LEU A 61 -1.42 -16.11 -14.26
N GLN A 62 -1.68 -17.11 -15.10
CA GLN A 62 -3.04 -17.36 -15.62
C GLN A 62 -4.04 -17.69 -14.52
N ASP A 63 -3.62 -18.43 -13.48
CA ASP A 63 -4.49 -18.81 -12.36
C ASP A 63 -4.78 -17.65 -11.39
N TYR A 64 -3.98 -16.59 -11.46
CA TYR A 64 -4.16 -15.38 -10.65
C TYR A 64 -5.12 -14.39 -11.31
N LYS A 65 -5.02 -14.23 -12.63
CA LYS A 65 -5.80 -13.24 -13.38
C LYS A 65 -7.30 -13.52 -13.31
N GLY A 66 -8.09 -12.47 -13.13
CA GLY A 66 -9.55 -12.54 -13.14
C GLY A 66 -10.18 -13.09 -11.85
N THR A 67 -9.37 -13.37 -10.81
CA THR A 67 -9.87 -13.68 -9.48
C THR A 67 -10.16 -12.40 -8.69
N GLU A 68 -11.01 -12.52 -7.65
CA GLU A 68 -11.37 -11.38 -6.81
C GLU A 68 -10.13 -10.76 -6.15
N ASN A 69 -10.03 -9.43 -6.18
CA ASN A 69 -8.91 -8.65 -5.66
C ASN A 69 -7.52 -8.97 -6.28
N ALA A 70 -7.43 -9.76 -7.35
CA ALA A 70 -6.18 -9.92 -8.10
C ALA A 70 -5.92 -8.71 -9.00
N CYS A 71 -4.65 -8.32 -9.08
CA CYS A 71 -4.20 -7.27 -9.99
C CYS A 71 -4.10 -7.79 -11.43
N ASP A 72 -4.27 -6.91 -12.41
CA ASP A 72 -3.81 -7.21 -13.77
C ASP A 72 -2.29 -7.03 -13.83
N VAL A 73 -1.59 -8.16 -13.73
CA VAL A 73 -0.14 -8.22 -13.64
C VAL A 73 0.46 -8.92 -14.86
N LYS A 74 1.64 -8.47 -15.29
CA LYS A 74 2.47 -9.15 -16.30
C LYS A 74 3.94 -9.05 -15.91
N PHE A 75 4.75 -9.97 -16.41
CA PHE A 75 6.19 -9.80 -16.53
C PHE A 75 6.50 -9.16 -17.89
N ASP A 76 7.32 -8.10 -17.90
CA ASP A 76 7.83 -7.52 -19.14
C ASP A 76 9.03 -8.30 -19.69
N ASP A 77 9.60 -7.84 -20.81
CA ASP A 77 10.73 -8.51 -21.47
C ASP A 77 12.00 -8.57 -20.60
N ASN A 78 12.11 -7.73 -19.56
CA ASN A 78 13.21 -7.74 -18.60
C ASN A 78 12.91 -8.62 -17.38
N GLY A 79 11.71 -9.20 -17.30
CA GLY A 79 11.24 -9.93 -16.12
C GLY A 79 10.76 -9.04 -14.99
N ASP A 80 10.54 -7.75 -15.26
CA ASP A 80 9.99 -6.82 -14.26
C ASP A 80 8.48 -7.02 -14.11
N ILE A 81 7.98 -6.86 -12.89
CA ILE A 81 6.53 -6.97 -12.61
C ILE A 81 5.86 -5.64 -12.96
N VAL A 82 4.84 -5.70 -13.81
CA VAL A 82 4.05 -4.54 -14.22
C VAL A 82 2.59 -4.76 -13.85
N LEU A 83 2.04 -3.87 -13.03
CA LEU A 83 0.63 -3.77 -12.68
C LEU A 83 -0.05 -2.74 -13.56
N ASN A 84 -1.23 -3.05 -14.07
CA ASN A 84 -2.08 -2.10 -14.80
C ASN A 84 -3.17 -1.56 -13.86
N TYR A 85 -3.09 -0.27 -13.50
CA TYR A 85 -4.06 0.31 -12.56
C TYR A 85 -5.45 0.49 -13.19
N ASN A 86 -5.52 0.82 -14.48
CA ASN A 86 -6.80 1.10 -15.15
C ASN A 86 -7.79 -0.07 -15.10
N SER A 87 -7.31 -1.32 -15.06
CA SER A 87 -8.17 -2.50 -14.98
C SER A 87 -8.74 -2.76 -13.57
N VAL A 88 -8.12 -2.19 -12.54
CA VAL A 88 -8.49 -2.38 -11.12
C VAL A 88 -8.98 -1.10 -10.45
N ARG A 89 -9.12 0.00 -11.18
CA ARG A 89 -9.49 1.31 -10.65
C ARG A 89 -10.85 1.34 -9.94
N GLU A 90 -11.76 0.44 -10.26
CA GLU A 90 -13.09 0.38 -9.63
C GLU A 90 -13.11 -0.50 -8.37
N THR A 91 -12.27 -1.54 -8.33
CA THR A 91 -12.32 -2.59 -7.30
C THR A 91 -11.13 -2.57 -6.35
N GLY A 92 -10.01 -1.96 -6.75
CA GLY A 92 -8.70 -2.21 -6.17
C GLY A 92 -8.21 -3.63 -6.42
N CYS A 93 -6.98 -3.89 -5.98
CA CYS A 93 -6.37 -5.22 -5.99
C CYS A 93 -5.20 -5.31 -5.00
N ALA A 94 -4.74 -6.52 -4.75
CA ALA A 94 -3.57 -6.83 -3.93
C ALA A 94 -2.59 -7.72 -4.69
N ILE A 95 -1.29 -7.50 -4.48
CA ILE A 95 -0.22 -8.37 -4.94
C ILE A 95 0.74 -8.70 -3.80
N ASP A 96 1.10 -9.99 -3.73
CA ASP A 96 2.03 -10.53 -2.75
C ASP A 96 3.41 -10.65 -3.39
N LEU A 97 4.39 -9.95 -2.82
CA LEU A 97 5.74 -9.83 -3.34
C LEU A 97 6.72 -10.42 -2.33
N ILE A 98 7.39 -11.52 -2.69
CA ILE A 98 8.53 -11.99 -1.90
C ILE A 98 9.79 -11.25 -2.35
N ALA A 99 10.55 -10.71 -1.40
CA ALA A 99 11.82 -10.07 -1.68
C ALA A 99 12.82 -10.32 -0.54
N LYS A 100 14.02 -9.79 -0.72
CA LYS A 100 15.00 -9.57 0.35
C LYS A 100 14.96 -8.09 0.67
N PHE A 101 14.50 -7.72 1.86
CA PHE A 101 14.31 -6.31 2.21
C PHE A 101 15.46 -5.78 3.06
N ASP A 102 16.18 -4.81 2.49
CA ASP A 102 17.18 -4.02 3.19
C ASP A 102 16.58 -2.62 3.49
N PHE A 103 15.46 -2.57 4.22
CA PHE A 103 14.77 -1.39 4.78
C PHE A 103 14.05 -0.42 3.81
N MET A 104 14.13 -0.64 2.49
CA MET A 104 13.41 0.17 1.50
C MET A 104 12.79 -0.67 0.38
N PHE A 105 11.78 -0.12 -0.30
CA PHE A 105 11.39 -0.61 -1.62
C PHE A 105 11.18 0.52 -2.61
N GLU A 106 11.36 0.18 -3.88
CA GLU A 106 11.20 1.10 -5.00
C GLU A 106 10.21 0.54 -6.02
N PHE A 107 9.51 1.44 -6.69
CA PHE A 107 8.74 1.13 -7.89
C PHE A 107 8.68 2.34 -8.81
N LYS A 108 8.47 2.09 -10.10
CA LYS A 108 8.21 3.13 -11.09
C LYS A 108 6.72 3.28 -11.28
N ALA A 109 6.21 4.51 -11.20
CA ALA A 109 4.87 4.83 -11.64
C ALA A 109 4.93 5.49 -13.01
N ILE A 110 4.21 4.93 -13.98
CA ILE A 110 4.33 5.27 -15.40
C ILE A 110 2.96 5.71 -15.89
N LEU A 111 2.91 6.91 -16.47
CA LEU A 111 1.73 7.46 -17.13
C LEU A 111 1.95 7.47 -18.65
N SER A 112 0.97 7.02 -19.43
CA SER A 112 1.06 6.94 -20.89
C SER A 112 -0.31 7.07 -21.58
N ASN A 113 -0.30 7.22 -22.90
CA ASN A 113 -1.51 7.35 -23.73
C ASN A 113 -1.41 6.58 -25.06
N ASP A 114 -1.25 5.25 -25.02
CA ASP A 114 -1.33 4.37 -26.20
C ASP A 114 -0.63 4.89 -27.47
N ASN A 115 0.67 5.23 -27.36
CA ASN A 115 1.52 5.81 -28.42
C ASN A 115 1.14 7.22 -28.91
N LYS A 116 0.34 7.96 -28.15
CA LYS A 116 0.04 9.37 -28.36
C LYS A 116 0.67 10.24 -27.26
N GLU A 117 0.65 11.54 -27.49
CA GLU A 117 1.09 12.54 -26.51
C GLU A 117 0.24 12.45 -25.24
N ILE A 118 0.89 12.55 -24.08
CA ILE A 118 0.20 12.52 -22.76
C ILE A 118 -0.69 13.75 -22.56
N LYS A 119 -0.48 14.84 -23.31
CA LYS A 119 -1.36 16.02 -23.32
C LYS A 119 -2.83 15.69 -23.58
N GLU A 120 -3.12 14.66 -24.37
CA GLU A 120 -4.49 14.29 -24.71
C GLU A 120 -5.25 13.63 -23.55
N CYS A 121 -4.54 13.11 -22.54
CA CYS A 121 -5.14 12.43 -21.39
C CYS A 121 -4.86 13.13 -20.04
N LEU A 122 -3.81 13.95 -19.97
CA LEU A 122 -3.53 14.81 -18.82
C LEU A 122 -4.46 16.02 -18.80
N GLN A 123 -4.69 16.56 -17.60
CA GLN A 123 -5.48 17.76 -17.39
C GLN A 123 -4.61 18.89 -16.82
N PRO A 124 -4.89 20.16 -17.16
CA PRO A 124 -4.12 21.28 -16.65
C PRO A 124 -4.36 21.47 -15.15
N MET A 125 -3.34 21.92 -14.41
CA MET A 125 -3.45 22.18 -12.98
C MET A 125 -4.52 23.23 -12.63
N THR A 126 -4.82 24.16 -13.54
CA THR A 126 -5.85 25.20 -13.35
C THR A 126 -7.28 24.64 -13.30
N THR A 127 -7.49 23.37 -13.67
CA THR A 127 -8.80 22.70 -13.63
C THR A 127 -8.75 21.46 -12.74
N ASP A 128 -8.02 21.55 -11.61
CA ASP A 128 -7.78 20.45 -10.68
C ASP A 128 -7.13 19.22 -11.35
N GLY A 129 -6.18 19.44 -12.26
CA GLY A 129 -5.68 18.42 -13.19
C GLY A 129 -5.20 17.11 -12.57
N PHE A 130 -4.73 17.14 -11.31
CA PHE A 130 -4.33 15.92 -10.60
C PHE A 130 -5.49 14.94 -10.42
N ASN A 131 -6.69 15.42 -10.12
CA ASN A 131 -7.87 14.57 -9.91
C ASN A 131 -8.11 13.58 -11.07
N ALA A 132 -7.77 13.98 -12.29
CA ALA A 132 -7.96 13.17 -13.48
C ALA A 132 -7.01 11.97 -13.58
N ASN A 133 -5.91 11.95 -12.81
CA ASN A 133 -4.87 10.92 -12.87
C ASN A 133 -4.29 10.57 -11.49
N LEU A 134 -5.10 10.66 -10.43
CA LEU A 134 -4.72 10.18 -9.10
C LEU A 134 -4.83 8.65 -9.01
N VAL A 135 -3.87 8.06 -8.31
CA VAL A 135 -3.79 6.63 -8.03
C VAL A 135 -3.54 6.41 -6.55
N PRO A 136 -4.57 6.03 -5.78
CA PRO A 136 -4.41 5.63 -4.41
C PRO A 136 -3.83 4.20 -4.30
N PHE A 137 -2.96 4.00 -3.33
CA PHE A 137 -2.32 2.73 -3.03
C PHE A 137 -2.04 2.60 -1.53
N ALA A 138 -1.76 1.39 -1.09
CA ALA A 138 -1.29 1.10 0.25
C ALA A 138 -0.32 -0.09 0.20
N TYR A 139 0.38 -0.34 1.28
CA TYR A 139 1.24 -1.49 1.40
C TYR A 139 1.31 -1.92 2.87
N SER A 140 1.69 -3.17 3.10
CA SER A 140 1.99 -3.70 4.45
C SER A 140 0.88 -3.53 5.50
N ILE A 141 -0.37 -3.55 5.05
CA ILE A 141 -1.57 -3.52 5.90
C ILE A 141 -2.30 -4.88 5.91
N GLY A 142 -3.12 -5.09 6.94
CA GLY A 142 -4.08 -6.19 7.01
C GLY A 142 -5.16 -6.11 5.92
N PHE A 143 -5.69 -7.27 5.55
CA PHE A 143 -6.72 -7.37 4.52
C PHE A 143 -8.02 -6.65 4.92
N GLU A 144 -8.45 -6.76 6.17
CA GLU A 144 -9.62 -6.01 6.68
C GLU A 144 -9.41 -4.51 6.51
N ARG A 145 -8.21 -4.01 6.82
CA ARG A 145 -7.85 -2.61 6.61
C ARG A 145 -7.84 -2.24 5.12
N PHE A 146 -7.43 -3.14 4.23
CA PHE A 146 -7.52 -2.91 2.80
C PHE A 146 -8.98 -2.76 2.33
N GLU A 147 -9.89 -3.63 2.78
CA GLU A 147 -11.33 -3.52 2.46
C GLU A 147 -11.96 -2.25 3.04
N GLU A 148 -11.54 -1.83 4.24
CA GLU A 148 -11.91 -0.51 4.76
C GLU A 148 -11.44 0.62 3.83
N LEU A 149 -10.15 0.63 3.47
CA LEU A 149 -9.59 1.71 2.65
C LEU A 149 -10.21 1.81 1.25
N LYS A 150 -10.79 0.72 0.71
CA LYS A 150 -11.51 0.73 -0.57
C LYS A 150 -12.71 1.67 -0.57
N GLU A 151 -13.33 1.92 0.57
CA GLU A 151 -14.48 2.82 0.67
C GLU A 151 -14.08 4.29 0.87
N GLY A 152 -12.77 4.58 0.87
CA GLY A 152 -12.22 5.91 1.13
C GLY A 152 -12.02 6.20 2.61
N PRO A 153 -11.46 7.37 2.95
CA PRO A 153 -11.13 7.69 4.33
C PRO A 153 -12.39 8.03 5.12
N TYR A 154 -12.43 7.49 6.33
CA TYR A 154 -13.60 7.55 7.20
C TYR A 154 -13.59 8.77 8.11
N ASP A 155 -14.79 9.29 8.35
CA ASP A 155 -15.06 10.09 9.54
C ASP A 155 -14.91 9.21 10.76
N GLY A 156 -14.05 9.63 11.68
CA GLY A 156 -14.01 9.07 13.02
C GLY A 156 -14.63 10.08 13.96
N GLU A 157 -15.46 9.59 14.86
CA GLU A 157 -15.79 10.33 16.07
C GLU A 157 -14.46 10.66 16.80
N ASP A 158 -14.28 11.92 17.20
CA ASP A 158 -13.11 12.44 17.93
C ASP A 158 -11.73 12.34 17.24
N ILE A 159 -11.64 12.49 15.90
CA ILE A 159 -10.32 12.62 15.25
C ILE A 159 -9.71 14.00 15.51
N SER A 160 -8.55 14.03 16.16
CA SER A 160 -7.66 15.19 16.16
C SER A 160 -6.48 14.96 15.22
N CYS A 161 -6.19 15.96 14.39
CA CYS A 161 -5.01 15.99 13.52
C CYS A 161 -3.94 16.92 14.11
N HIS A 162 -2.68 16.70 13.74
CA HIS A 162 -1.53 17.41 14.32
C HIS A 162 -1.68 18.93 14.24
N LYS A 163 -2.20 19.41 13.12
CA LYS A 163 -2.37 20.83 12.79
C LYS A 163 -3.80 21.14 12.41
N LYS A 164 -4.75 20.82 13.30
CA LYS A 164 -6.20 21.01 13.09
C LYS A 164 -6.57 22.36 12.47
N ASP A 165 -6.03 23.46 12.98
CA ASP A 165 -6.34 24.79 12.44
C ASP A 165 -5.80 25.00 11.02
N GLU A 166 -4.62 24.47 10.69
CA GLU A 166 -4.05 24.54 9.34
C GLU A 166 -4.83 23.65 8.37
N CYS A 167 -5.23 22.46 8.82
CA CYS A 167 -6.09 21.54 8.06
C CYS A 167 -7.41 22.21 7.66
N ILE A 168 -8.13 22.79 8.63
CA ILE A 168 -9.40 23.48 8.38
C ILE A 168 -9.20 24.71 7.49
N LYS A 169 -8.16 25.52 7.73
CA LYS A 169 -7.84 26.68 6.87
C LYS A 169 -7.50 26.28 5.44
N SER A 170 -6.95 25.09 5.27
CA SER A 170 -6.66 24.51 3.96
C SER A 170 -7.87 23.82 3.35
N GLY A 171 -9.07 23.93 3.91
CA GLY A 171 -10.28 23.31 3.32
C GLY A 171 -10.35 21.79 3.48
N GLY A 172 -9.52 21.22 4.36
CA GLY A 172 -9.57 19.81 4.74
C GLY A 172 -10.24 19.59 6.09
N GLU A 173 -10.30 18.32 6.46
CA GLU A 173 -10.85 17.85 7.73
C GLU A 173 -9.88 16.85 8.35
N CYS A 174 -9.86 16.74 9.69
CA CYS A 174 -8.98 15.76 10.32
C CYS A 174 -9.48 14.35 10.01
N LEU A 175 -8.68 13.57 9.29
CA LEU A 175 -9.04 12.24 8.83
C LEU A 175 -8.22 11.16 9.54
N ARG A 176 -8.77 9.94 9.57
CA ARG A 176 -7.97 8.78 9.94
C ARG A 176 -6.91 8.57 8.86
N PRO A 177 -5.71 8.10 9.24
CA PRO A 177 -4.65 7.80 8.28
C PRO A 177 -5.17 6.88 7.17
N GLY A 178 -5.07 7.33 5.92
CA GLY A 178 -5.52 6.62 4.73
C GLY A 178 -4.36 5.91 4.03
N GLY A 179 -4.64 5.40 2.83
CA GLY A 179 -3.58 5.05 1.89
C GLY A 179 -2.80 6.28 1.42
N LEU A 180 -1.86 6.05 0.53
CA LEU A 180 -1.11 7.09 -0.17
C LEU A 180 -1.67 7.25 -1.57
N GLU A 181 -1.33 8.33 -2.24
CA GLU A 181 -1.67 8.54 -3.63
C GLU A 181 -0.63 9.38 -4.33
N PHE A 182 -0.35 9.04 -5.59
CA PHE A 182 0.38 9.90 -6.51
C PHE A 182 -0.52 10.28 -7.68
N GLY A 183 -0.15 11.34 -8.40
CA GLY A 183 -0.86 11.74 -9.60
C GLY A 183 -0.05 12.66 -10.49
N TRP A 184 -0.61 12.94 -11.67
CA TRP A 184 0.01 13.82 -12.66
C TRP A 184 -0.95 14.90 -13.10
N ALA A 185 -0.39 16.07 -13.36
CA ALA A 185 -1.04 17.18 -14.04
C ALA A 185 -0.01 17.91 -14.91
N TYR A 186 -0.42 18.96 -15.61
CA TYR A 186 0.52 19.82 -16.30
C TYR A 186 0.29 21.30 -16.03
N ASP A 187 1.36 22.08 -16.11
CA ASP A 187 1.34 23.54 -16.17
C ASP A 187 2.15 24.01 -17.38
N GLY A 188 1.48 24.70 -18.30
CA GLY A 188 2.03 25.02 -19.61
C GLY A 188 2.43 23.77 -20.40
N ASP A 189 3.74 23.59 -20.60
CA ASP A 189 4.33 22.46 -21.31
C ASP A 189 4.91 21.39 -20.36
N LYS A 190 5.00 21.70 -19.06
CA LYS A 190 5.68 20.86 -18.07
C LYS A 190 4.71 19.91 -17.39
N VAL A 191 5.15 18.66 -17.20
CA VAL A 191 4.42 17.69 -16.39
C VAL A 191 4.82 17.87 -14.93
N HIS A 192 3.83 17.82 -14.06
CA HIS A 192 3.99 17.82 -12.62
C HIS A 192 3.52 16.49 -12.06
N ALA A 193 4.26 15.96 -11.09
CA ALA A 193 3.82 14.85 -10.29
C ALA A 193 3.50 15.32 -8.88
N SER A 194 2.51 14.71 -8.26
CA SER A 194 2.16 14.89 -6.85
C SER A 194 2.24 13.58 -6.11
N MET A 195 2.53 13.62 -4.81
CA MET A 195 2.42 12.49 -3.90
C MET A 195 1.98 12.98 -2.52
N GLN A 196 1.02 12.29 -1.92
CA GLN A 196 0.42 12.67 -0.64
C GLN A 196 -0.32 11.50 0.00
N SER A 197 -0.82 11.70 1.22
CA SER A 197 -1.82 10.81 1.79
C SER A 197 -3.18 11.08 1.14
N VAL A 198 -3.94 10.01 0.96
CA VAL A 198 -5.38 10.11 0.68
C VAL A 198 -6.02 10.99 1.76
N GLY A 199 -6.77 12.01 1.34
CA GLY A 199 -7.43 12.95 2.24
C GLY A 199 -6.65 14.21 2.61
N GLU A 200 -5.42 14.39 2.11
CA GLU A 200 -4.69 15.65 2.31
C GLU A 200 -5.20 16.73 1.32
N PRO A 201 -5.67 17.90 1.80
CA PRO A 201 -6.11 19.00 0.94
C PRO A 201 -4.96 19.70 0.21
N VAL A 202 -3.79 19.79 0.84
CA VAL A 202 -2.63 20.48 0.27
C VAL A 202 -1.86 19.54 -0.65
N VAL A 203 -1.96 19.80 -1.96
CA VAL A 203 -1.27 18.98 -2.95
C VAL A 203 0.20 19.35 -3.06
N CYS A 204 1.03 18.46 -2.55
CA CYS A 204 2.46 18.48 -2.75
C CYS A 204 2.78 18.07 -4.17
N GLN A 205 3.34 18.99 -4.96
CA GLN A 205 3.54 18.82 -6.39
C GLN A 205 4.89 19.37 -6.83
N CYS A 206 5.49 18.73 -7.83
CA CYS A 206 6.78 19.13 -8.37
C CYS A 206 6.89 18.95 -9.88
N PRO A 207 7.53 19.90 -10.60
CA PRO A 207 7.77 19.79 -12.03
C PRO A 207 8.85 18.75 -12.32
N LEU A 208 8.52 17.80 -13.19
CA LEU A 208 9.43 16.78 -13.67
C LEU A 208 10.43 17.38 -14.66
N LYS A 209 11.70 16.97 -14.55
CA LYS A 209 12.82 17.63 -15.23
C LYS A 209 12.75 17.51 -16.74
N ASP A 210 12.56 16.29 -17.20
CA ASP A 210 12.64 15.92 -18.61
C ASP A 210 11.24 15.60 -19.20
N ASP A 211 10.18 15.73 -18.40
CA ASP A 211 8.82 15.39 -18.82
C ASP A 211 8.03 16.61 -19.29
N HIS A 212 7.56 16.50 -20.53
CA HIS A 212 6.77 17.49 -21.24
C HIS A 212 5.46 16.88 -21.72
N VAL A 213 4.42 17.70 -21.89
CA VAL A 213 3.09 17.20 -22.27
C VAL A 213 3.04 16.53 -23.65
N ASN A 214 3.99 16.84 -24.53
CA ASN A 214 4.16 16.21 -25.84
C ASN A 214 4.94 14.88 -25.79
N ASN A 215 5.42 14.46 -24.62
CA ASN A 215 6.02 13.14 -24.45
C ASN A 215 4.94 12.04 -24.62
N LEU A 216 5.37 10.83 -24.98
CA LEU A 216 4.48 9.67 -25.07
C LEU A 216 4.19 9.03 -23.70
N LYS A 217 5.07 9.27 -22.73
CA LYS A 217 4.94 8.82 -21.36
C LYS A 217 5.63 9.78 -20.39
N SER A 218 5.24 9.69 -19.13
CA SER A 218 5.90 10.31 -17.97
C SER A 218 6.18 9.21 -16.94
N GLU A 219 7.33 9.30 -16.27
CA GLU A 219 7.80 8.25 -15.36
C GLU A 219 8.37 8.87 -14.08
N ILE A 220 7.91 8.36 -12.94
CA ILE A 220 8.44 8.73 -11.63
C ILE A 220 8.98 7.49 -10.92
N ASP A 221 10.19 7.61 -10.40
CA ASP A 221 10.80 6.61 -9.51
C ASP A 221 10.35 6.92 -8.09
N VAL A 222 9.58 6.00 -7.48
CA VAL A 222 9.05 6.14 -6.12
C VAL A 222 9.87 5.26 -5.20
N HIS A 223 10.48 5.88 -4.20
CA HIS A 223 11.24 5.21 -3.15
C HIS A 223 10.50 5.31 -1.82
N VAL A 224 10.42 4.20 -1.09
CA VAL A 224 9.77 4.10 0.22
C VAL A 224 10.80 3.67 1.26
N ASP A 225 11.13 4.55 2.21
CA ASP A 225 12.22 4.37 3.16
C ASP A 225 11.74 4.34 4.62
N ASP A 226 12.46 3.61 5.49
CA ASP A 226 12.29 3.61 6.96
C ASP A 226 12.86 4.90 7.64
N GLY A 227 13.13 5.94 6.87
CA GLY A 227 13.79 7.17 7.33
C GLY A 227 12.85 8.30 7.77
N LEU A 228 13.42 9.47 8.10
CA LEU A 228 12.66 10.73 8.34
C LEU A 228 11.92 11.23 7.07
N PHE A 229 12.33 10.72 5.92
CA PHE A 229 11.75 10.94 4.61
C PHE A 229 11.11 9.61 4.21
N TRP A 230 9.82 9.46 4.47
CA TRP A 230 9.15 8.19 4.19
C TRP A 230 9.08 7.88 2.69
N PHE A 231 9.18 8.93 1.87
CA PHE A 231 9.17 8.81 0.42
C PHE A 231 10.04 9.86 -0.25
N HIS A 232 10.67 9.49 -1.35
CA HIS A 232 11.22 10.45 -2.29
C HIS A 232 10.91 10.02 -3.72
N ILE A 233 10.62 11.01 -4.57
CA ILE A 233 10.49 10.81 -6.01
C ILE A 233 11.74 11.41 -6.65
N GLU A 234 12.37 10.68 -7.57
CA GLU A 234 13.50 11.17 -8.36
C GLU A 234 13.02 11.81 -9.68
N ASN A 235 13.92 12.48 -10.41
CA ASN A 235 13.66 13.16 -11.70
C ASN A 235 12.97 14.54 -11.68
N PHE A 236 13.18 15.35 -10.65
CA PHE A 236 12.66 16.74 -10.63
C PHE A 236 13.68 17.82 -11.05
N GLU A 237 13.18 18.96 -11.55
CA GLU A 237 14.02 20.12 -11.91
C GLU A 237 14.78 20.73 -10.71
N ARG A 238 14.24 20.55 -9.50
CA ARG A 238 14.83 20.95 -8.22
C ARG A 238 14.66 19.78 -7.26
N SER A 239 15.53 19.67 -6.24
CA SER A 239 15.41 18.63 -5.20
C SER A 239 14.05 18.76 -4.50
N CYS A 240 13.09 17.94 -4.95
CA CYS A 240 11.75 17.89 -4.43
C CYS A 240 11.67 16.73 -3.46
N TYR A 241 11.87 17.04 -2.19
CA TYR A 241 11.70 16.09 -1.11
C TYR A 241 10.25 16.17 -0.65
N PHE A 242 9.51 15.08 -0.82
CA PHE A 242 8.22 14.89 -0.17
C PHE A 242 8.49 14.49 1.28
N SER A 243 8.89 15.47 2.08
CA SER A 243 9.33 15.30 3.45
C SER A 243 8.37 15.96 4.43
N SER A 244 8.42 15.49 5.69
CA SER A 244 7.86 16.19 6.86
C SER A 244 8.33 17.64 7.02
N SER A 245 9.39 18.06 6.32
CA SER A 245 9.95 19.42 6.38
C SER A 245 9.57 20.34 5.22
N GLY A 246 9.18 19.80 4.06
CA GLY A 246 8.78 20.58 2.87
C GLY A 246 7.29 20.48 2.53
N CYS A 247 6.65 19.39 2.95
CA CYS A 247 5.32 18.95 2.56
C CYS A 247 4.68 18.16 3.71
N ASP A 248 4.42 18.85 4.81
CA ASP A 248 3.92 18.26 6.05
C ASP A 248 2.42 17.95 5.95
N PHE A 249 2.00 16.79 6.45
CA PHE A 249 0.58 16.40 6.47
C PHE A 249 -0.15 17.21 7.54
N VAL A 250 -1.05 18.10 7.14
CA VAL A 250 -1.75 18.96 8.09
C VAL A 250 -3.03 18.33 8.61
N CYS A 251 -3.66 17.46 7.81
CA CYS A 251 -4.96 16.84 8.12
C CYS A 251 -4.88 15.44 8.72
N LEU A 252 -3.67 14.92 8.94
CA LEU A 252 -3.47 13.63 9.58
C LEU A 252 -3.12 13.75 11.07
N ARG A 253 -3.41 12.71 11.83
CA ARG A 253 -2.94 12.55 13.21
C ARG A 253 -1.41 12.55 13.27
N ARG A 254 -0.80 12.84 14.43
CA ARG A 254 0.67 12.90 14.51
C ARG A 254 1.29 11.60 14.02
N LEU A 255 2.40 11.76 13.31
CA LEU A 255 2.94 10.72 12.46
C LEU A 255 3.60 9.57 13.24
N ASP A 256 4.11 9.85 14.43
CA ASP A 256 4.52 8.85 15.42
C ASP A 256 3.37 7.89 15.77
N GLU A 257 2.16 8.41 15.96
CA GLU A 257 0.97 7.59 16.25
C GLU A 257 0.49 6.80 15.01
N ILE A 258 0.71 7.30 13.80
CA ILE A 258 0.35 6.61 12.53
C ILE A 258 1.31 5.45 12.24
N VAL A 259 2.60 5.67 12.48
CA VAL A 259 3.66 4.67 12.25
C VAL A 259 3.53 3.52 13.25
N GLU A 260 3.25 3.79 14.52
CA GLU A 260 3.18 2.76 15.57
C GLU A 260 1.90 1.93 15.54
N GLU A 261 0.75 2.50 15.15
CA GLU A 261 -0.53 1.79 15.24
C GLU A 261 -0.99 1.10 13.93
N LYS A 262 -0.54 1.54 12.73
CA LYS A 262 -1.28 1.19 11.48
C LYS A 262 -0.46 0.90 10.21
N GLY A 263 0.87 0.90 10.25
CA GLY A 263 1.70 0.38 9.14
C GLY A 263 1.59 1.12 7.80
N LEU A 264 1.04 2.33 7.76
CA LEU A 264 0.79 3.06 6.51
C LEU A 264 2.01 3.81 5.95
N ILE A 265 3.05 3.96 6.75
CA ILE A 265 4.15 4.89 6.46
C ILE A 265 5.52 4.19 6.47
N LYS A 266 5.71 3.17 7.32
CA LYS A 266 6.95 2.39 7.34
C LYS A 266 6.82 1.18 6.41
N PRO A 267 7.76 0.93 5.49
CA PRO A 267 7.80 -0.32 4.74
C PRO A 267 8.01 -1.47 5.74
N ILE A 268 6.94 -2.20 6.06
CA ILE A 268 7.00 -3.39 6.90
C ILE A 268 6.96 -4.60 5.97
N THR A 269 7.99 -5.42 6.02
CA THR A 269 7.90 -6.77 5.49
C THR A 269 7.77 -7.78 6.60
N TRP A 270 7.11 -8.88 6.30
CA TRP A 270 6.89 -9.95 7.26
C TRP A 270 7.72 -11.15 6.89
N ARG A 271 8.47 -11.68 7.86
CA ARG A 271 9.29 -12.87 7.63
C ARG A 271 8.41 -14.11 7.45
N LEU A 272 8.73 -14.91 6.45
CA LEU A 272 8.08 -16.19 6.18
C LEU A 272 8.62 -17.25 7.13
N ASP A 273 7.77 -17.82 8.00
CA ASP A 273 8.13 -18.91 8.92
C ASP A 273 7.94 -20.27 8.23
N ASN A 274 8.67 -20.51 7.13
CA ASN A 274 8.55 -21.74 6.37
C ASN A 274 9.92 -22.26 5.92
N ARG A 275 10.25 -23.47 6.38
CA ARG A 275 11.50 -24.20 6.09
C ARG A 275 11.76 -24.43 4.60
N ILE A 276 10.72 -24.46 3.76
CA ILE A 276 10.86 -24.58 2.31
C ILE A 276 11.61 -23.36 1.73
N TYR A 277 11.54 -22.22 2.42
CA TYR A 277 12.13 -20.96 1.99
C TYR A 277 13.32 -20.49 2.83
N GLU A 278 13.73 -21.26 3.86
CA GLU A 278 14.88 -20.95 4.73
C GLU A 278 16.21 -20.86 3.94
N ASP A 279 16.35 -21.65 2.86
CA ASP A 279 17.55 -21.66 2.01
C ASP A 279 17.51 -20.61 0.88
N PHE A 280 16.41 -19.86 0.75
CA PHE A 280 16.30 -18.79 -0.25
C PHE A 280 16.70 -17.45 0.34
N ALA A 281 17.48 -16.67 -0.41
CA ALA A 281 17.82 -15.29 -0.04
C ALA A 281 16.60 -14.34 0.07
N PHE A 282 15.38 -14.81 -0.25
CA PHE A 282 14.13 -14.05 -0.27
C PHE A 282 13.12 -14.72 0.68
N ASN A 283 13.06 -14.23 1.92
CA ASN A 283 12.22 -14.80 2.98
C ASN A 283 11.29 -13.75 3.62
N GLU A 284 11.09 -12.62 2.95
CA GLU A 284 10.27 -11.52 3.43
C GLU A 284 9.14 -11.25 2.44
N LEU A 285 7.93 -11.10 2.98
CA LEU A 285 6.72 -10.77 2.25
C LEU A 285 6.44 -9.27 2.36
N LEU A 286 6.40 -8.59 1.22
CA LEU A 286 5.77 -7.30 1.04
C LEU A 286 4.40 -7.54 0.40
N VAL A 287 3.37 -6.88 0.92
CA VAL A 287 2.07 -6.84 0.25
C VAL A 287 1.84 -5.42 -0.25
N PHE A 288 1.51 -5.30 -1.53
CA PHE A 288 1.18 -4.04 -2.17
C PHE A 288 -0.28 -4.05 -2.62
N TYR A 289 -0.99 -2.95 -2.35
CA TYR A 289 -2.40 -2.79 -2.64
C TYR A 289 -2.59 -1.59 -3.57
N LEU A 290 -3.23 -1.80 -4.71
CA LEU A 290 -3.81 -0.71 -5.49
C LEU A 290 -5.22 -0.47 -4.98
N LEU A 291 -5.51 0.74 -4.53
CA LEU A 291 -6.83 1.11 -4.03
C LEU A 291 -7.70 1.60 -5.20
N PRO A 292 -9.02 1.37 -5.17
CA PRO A 292 -9.91 1.91 -6.19
C PRO A 292 -9.89 3.43 -6.17
N GLN A 293 -10.20 4.09 -7.28
CA GLN A 293 -10.21 5.56 -7.37
C GLN A 293 -11.18 6.19 -6.38
N LYS A 294 -12.30 5.52 -6.09
CA LYS A 294 -13.25 5.97 -5.05
C LYS A 294 -12.65 6.05 -3.65
N ALA A 295 -11.48 5.44 -3.42
CA ALA A 295 -10.76 5.60 -2.16
C ALA A 295 -10.14 7.00 -2.01
N SER A 296 -9.94 7.73 -3.10
CA SER A 296 -9.42 9.10 -3.10
C SER A 296 -10.57 10.12 -3.15
N PHE A 297 -10.23 11.40 -3.06
CA PHE A 297 -11.19 12.51 -3.15
C PHE A 297 -10.94 13.41 -4.33
N GLN A 298 -12.03 13.91 -4.89
CA GLN A 298 -11.95 15.09 -5.75
C GLN A 298 -11.55 16.31 -4.92
N ARG A 299 -10.57 17.06 -5.42
CA ARG A 299 -10.17 18.36 -4.89
C ARG A 299 -10.71 19.50 -5.76
N ASP A 300 -11.05 20.63 -5.15
CA ASP A 300 -11.41 21.87 -5.83
C ASP A 300 -10.59 23.00 -5.20
N GLY A 301 -9.45 23.28 -5.83
CA GLY A 301 -8.33 23.94 -5.16
C GLY A 301 -7.90 23.17 -3.92
N ASN A 302 -7.97 23.80 -2.75
CA ASN A 302 -7.61 23.14 -1.49
C ASN A 302 -8.81 22.41 -0.84
N ASN A 303 -10.03 22.55 -1.35
CA ASN A 303 -11.20 21.94 -0.71
C ASN A 303 -11.38 20.49 -1.15
N ILE A 304 -11.68 19.61 -0.19
CA ILE A 304 -12.01 18.20 -0.46
C ILE A 304 -13.50 18.04 -0.73
N LYS A 305 -13.87 17.32 -1.79
CA LYS A 305 -15.26 16.97 -2.13
C LYS A 305 -15.53 15.48 -1.85
N ARG A 306 -16.22 15.21 -0.73
CA ARG A 306 -16.51 13.84 -0.24
C ARG A 306 -17.50 13.05 -1.09
N ASN A 307 -18.46 13.73 -1.69
CA ASN A 307 -19.57 13.10 -2.44
C ASN A 307 -19.35 13.19 -3.95
N SER A 308 -18.10 13.30 -4.37
CA SER A 308 -17.74 13.42 -5.77
C SER A 308 -16.73 12.35 -6.11
N SER A 309 -17.12 11.48 -7.03
CA SER A 309 -16.23 10.48 -7.59
C SER A 309 -15.16 11.16 -8.43
N LEU A 310 -13.93 10.66 -8.36
CA LEU A 310 -12.95 10.91 -9.40
C LEU A 310 -13.41 10.24 -10.69
N ASP A 311 -13.24 10.93 -11.81
CA ASP A 311 -13.54 10.42 -13.15
C ASP A 311 -12.23 10.17 -13.89
N GLY A 312 -11.48 9.15 -13.45
CA GLY A 312 -10.16 8.82 -13.97
C GLY A 312 -9.74 7.35 -13.76
N PRO A 313 -8.45 7.02 -13.94
CA PRO A 313 -7.48 7.89 -14.57
C PRO A 313 -7.77 8.00 -16.07
N ASN A 314 -7.63 9.20 -16.61
CA ASN A 314 -7.82 9.45 -18.04
C ASN A 314 -6.67 8.89 -18.86
N CYS A 315 -5.47 8.92 -18.30
CA CYS A 315 -4.30 8.26 -18.87
C CYS A 315 -4.23 6.79 -18.46
N LYS A 316 -3.43 6.02 -19.20
CA LYS A 316 -3.04 4.68 -18.79
C LYS A 316 -1.94 4.79 -17.74
N ILE A 317 -2.13 4.12 -16.60
CA ILE A 317 -1.18 4.10 -15.49
C ILE A 317 -0.72 2.69 -15.21
N GLU A 318 0.60 2.50 -15.22
CA GLU A 318 1.26 1.24 -14.89
C GLU A 318 2.20 1.43 -13.69
N ILE A 319 2.25 0.43 -12.80
CA ILE A 319 3.19 0.38 -11.67
C ILE A 319 4.17 -0.75 -11.93
N LYS A 320 5.46 -0.42 -11.94
CA LYS A 320 6.52 -1.33 -12.33
C LYS A 320 7.52 -1.54 -11.20
N PHE A 321 7.66 -2.78 -10.74
CA PHE A 321 8.68 -3.19 -9.78
C PHE A 321 9.89 -3.73 -10.55
N VAL A 322 11.02 -3.02 -10.45
CA VAL A 322 12.24 -3.33 -11.22
C VAL A 322 13.07 -4.38 -10.51
N SER A 323 13.45 -5.45 -11.21
CA SER A 323 14.39 -6.45 -10.70
C SER A 323 15.83 -5.97 -10.96
N LEU A 324 16.39 -5.15 -10.07
CA LEU A 324 17.78 -4.71 -10.19
C LEU A 324 18.76 -5.88 -9.92
N SER A 325 19.88 -5.91 -10.65
CA SER A 325 20.93 -6.93 -10.50
C SER A 325 21.88 -6.70 -9.32
N ASN A 326 21.85 -5.52 -8.69
CA ASN A 326 22.76 -5.16 -7.58
C ASN A 326 22.05 -5.01 -6.22
N TYR A 327 20.72 -4.90 -6.20
CA TYR A 327 19.86 -5.07 -5.03
C TYR A 327 19.02 -6.29 -5.30
N THR A 328 19.17 -7.35 -4.52
CA THR A 328 18.57 -8.64 -4.86
C THR A 328 17.06 -8.60 -4.62
N PHE A 329 16.29 -8.06 -5.56
CA PHE A 329 14.85 -8.20 -5.65
C PHE A 329 14.54 -9.27 -6.70
N LYS A 330 14.32 -10.51 -6.28
CA LYS A 330 13.60 -11.48 -7.11
C LYS A 330 12.18 -11.51 -6.60
N PHE A 331 11.36 -10.66 -7.21
CA PHE A 331 9.95 -10.67 -6.91
C PHE A 331 9.36 -11.99 -7.39
N LYS A 332 8.75 -12.69 -6.45
CA LYS A 332 8.09 -13.96 -6.67
C LYS A 332 6.65 -13.75 -6.23
N ILE A 333 5.71 -13.83 -7.17
CA ILE A 333 4.29 -13.58 -6.89
C ILE A 333 3.68 -14.88 -6.37
N TYR A 334 2.99 -14.82 -5.23
CA TYR A 334 2.19 -15.94 -4.77
C TYR A 334 0.84 -15.98 -5.50
N LEU A 335 0.55 -17.10 -6.17
CA LEU A 335 -0.74 -17.32 -6.83
C LEU A 335 -1.60 -18.34 -6.08
N ARG A 336 -2.92 -18.09 -6.12
CA ARG A 336 -3.96 -18.96 -5.60
C ARG A 336 -4.00 -20.24 -6.43
N VAL A 337 -3.93 -21.39 -5.76
CA VAL A 337 -4.18 -22.68 -6.41
C VAL A 337 -5.59 -23.11 -6.06
N ASP A 338 -6.55 -22.81 -6.94
CA ASP A 338 -7.87 -23.44 -6.85
C ASP A 338 -7.72 -24.91 -7.18
N ARG A 339 -7.79 -25.78 -6.17
CA ARG A 339 -7.92 -27.22 -6.38
C ARG A 339 -9.30 -27.56 -6.93
N ASN A 340 -9.53 -27.27 -8.21
CA ASN A 340 -10.49 -28.04 -8.99
C ASN A 340 -9.77 -29.25 -9.57
N ILE A 341 -9.49 -30.23 -8.72
CA ILE A 341 -9.21 -31.60 -9.17
C ILE A 341 -10.38 -32.46 -8.71
N GLY A 342 -11.46 -32.39 -9.49
CA GLY A 342 -12.28 -33.57 -9.70
C GLY A 342 -11.65 -34.37 -10.82
N PHE A 343 -11.03 -35.49 -10.50
CA PHE A 343 -11.21 -36.82 -11.12
C PHE A 343 -10.49 -37.87 -10.29
#